data_AF-A0A6B8W972-F1
#
_entry.id   AF-A0A6B8W972-F1
#
_cell.length_a   1.000
_cell.length_b   1.000
_cell.length_c   1.000
_cell.angle_alpha   90.00
_cell.angle_beta   90.00
_cell.angle_gamma   90.00
#
_symmetry.space_group_name_H-M   'P 1'
#
loop_
_entity.id
_entity.type
_entity.pdbx_description
1 polymer ?
#
loop_
_entity_poly.entity_id
_entity_poly.type
_entity_poly.pdbx_seq_one_letter_code
_entity_poly.pdbx_strand_id
1 'polypeptide(L)'
;MWEKGLPVPHLQADILDHHGIFIGRPDFFYPEYSVGVEYDGEGKYRGQYGITPEEAAISEMQRTKQFGNAGIWLIRITAQTLNDGSWIRHLSQTLKQNRGKVFPAEQWRSAGLAWIPNQPRRPRGSTRK
;
A
#
# COMPACT_ATOMS: atom_id res chain seq x y z
N MET A 1 3.79 -9.42 6.00
CA MET A 1 2.91 -9.89 4.91
C MET A 1 3.28 -11.30 4.45
N TRP A 2 4.51 -11.54 3.98
CA TRP A 2 5.00 -12.87 3.58
C TRP A 2 4.78 -13.97 4.62
N GLU A 3 5.22 -13.76 5.88
CA GLU A 3 5.08 -14.77 6.95
C GLU A 3 3.62 -15.18 7.21
N LYS A 4 2.68 -14.27 6.93
CA LYS A 4 1.23 -14.44 7.11
C LYS A 4 0.54 -15.07 5.89
N GLY A 5 1.30 -15.43 4.85
CA GLY A 5 0.76 -16.07 3.65
C GLY A 5 -0.10 -15.17 2.79
N LEU A 6 0.07 -13.84 2.89
CA LEU A 6 -0.62 -12.92 2.00
C LEU A 6 -0.06 -13.03 0.57
N PRO A 7 -0.86 -12.70 -0.46
CA PRO A 7 -0.38 -12.57 -1.83
C PRO A 7 0.86 -11.68 -1.91
N VAL A 8 1.64 -11.86 -2.97
CA VAL A 8 2.82 -11.02 -3.21
C VAL A 8 2.37 -9.69 -3.80
N PRO A 9 2.63 -8.54 -3.16
CA PRO A 9 2.37 -7.26 -3.76
C PRO A 9 3.48 -6.86 -4.73
N HIS A 10 3.11 -5.95 -5.63
CA HIS A 10 4.02 -5.16 -6.42
C HIS A 10 4.55 -3.99 -5.59
N LEU A 11 5.85 -3.74 -5.65
CA LEU A 11 6.49 -2.61 -4.99
C LEU A 11 6.40 -1.36 -5.86
N GLN A 12 6.15 -0.22 -5.19
CA GLN A 12 6.32 1.11 -5.77
C GLN A 12 5.64 1.22 -7.14
N ALA A 13 4.37 0.80 -7.21
CA ALA A 13 3.64 0.75 -8.47
C ALA A 13 3.10 2.13 -8.84
N ASP A 14 3.38 2.61 -10.05
CA ASP A 14 2.71 3.78 -10.61
C ASP A 14 1.27 3.43 -10.92
N ILE A 15 0.34 4.26 -10.44
CA ILE A 15 -1.08 4.16 -10.71
C ILE A 15 -1.49 5.32 -11.60
N LEU A 16 -2.25 5.00 -12.65
CA LEU A 16 -2.75 5.92 -13.64
C LEU A 16 -4.29 5.92 -13.62
N ASP A 17 -4.91 7.05 -13.96
CA ASP A 17 -6.34 7.09 -14.25
C ASP A 17 -6.65 6.50 -15.65
N HIS A 18 -7.93 6.51 -16.03
CA HIS A 18 -8.38 5.98 -17.32
C HIS A 18 -7.91 6.79 -18.54
N HIS A 19 -7.35 7.98 -18.33
CA HIS A 19 -6.73 8.82 -19.35
C HIS A 19 -5.21 8.64 -19.39
N GLY A 20 -4.64 7.78 -18.54
CA GLY A 20 -3.20 7.57 -18.43
C GLY A 20 -2.49 8.63 -17.59
N ILE A 21 -3.22 9.46 -16.83
CA ILE A 21 -2.64 10.47 -15.96
C ILE A 21 -2.21 9.85 -14.64
N PHE A 22 -1.00 10.18 -14.19
CA PHE A 22 -0.45 9.68 -12.93
C PHE A 22 -1.25 10.17 -11.72
N ILE A 23 -1.69 9.22 -10.90
CA ILE A 23 -2.41 9.45 -9.64
C ILE A 23 -1.43 9.42 -8.46
N GLY A 24 -0.58 8.40 -8.41
CA GLY A 24 0.28 8.18 -7.26
C GLY A 24 1.01 6.84 -7.29
N ARG A 25 1.85 6.64 -6.29
CA ARG A 25 2.69 5.45 -6.13
C ARG A 25 2.60 4.91 -4.70
N PRO A 26 1.73 3.92 -4.43
CA PRO A 26 1.72 3.24 -3.14
C PRO A 26 2.99 2.40 -2.95
N ASP A 27 3.38 2.18 -1.69
CA ASP A 27 4.55 1.37 -1.35
C ASP A 27 4.38 -0.08 -1.79
N PHE A 28 3.17 -0.61 -1.62
CA PHE A 28 2.75 -1.93 -2.06
C PHE A 28 1.42 -1.86 -2.80
N PHE A 29 1.30 -2.64 -3.86
CA PHE A 29 0.08 -2.71 -4.67
C PHE A 29 -0.33 -4.15 -4.98
N TYR A 30 -1.61 -4.43 -4.80
CA TYR A 30 -2.25 -5.71 -5.03
C TYR A 30 -3.23 -5.58 -6.20
N PRO A 31 -2.76 -5.72 -7.46
CA PRO A 31 -3.58 -5.45 -8.64
C PRO A 31 -4.79 -6.37 -8.76
N GLU A 32 -4.69 -7.64 -8.36
CA GLU A 32 -5.80 -8.60 -8.40
C GLU A 32 -6.94 -8.29 -7.40
N TYR A 33 -6.73 -7.29 -6.54
CA TYR A 33 -7.62 -6.91 -5.45
C TYR A 33 -7.93 -5.40 -5.45
N SER A 34 -7.35 -4.61 -6.36
CA SER A 34 -7.39 -3.14 -6.33
C SER A 34 -7.09 -2.56 -4.94
N VAL A 35 -6.05 -3.07 -4.25
CA VAL A 35 -5.64 -2.58 -2.92
C VAL A 35 -4.24 -1.97 -3.00
N GLY A 36 -4.10 -0.73 -2.55
CA GLY A 36 -2.82 -0.07 -2.30
C GLY A 36 -2.51 -0.02 -0.81
N VAL A 37 -1.22 -0.02 -0.45
CA VAL A 37 -0.77 0.16 0.93
C VAL A 37 0.35 1.19 0.97
N GLU A 38 0.23 2.15 1.89
CA GLU A 38 1.23 3.19 2.16
C GLU A 38 1.63 3.17 3.63
N TYR A 39 2.93 3.31 3.91
CA TYR A 39 3.41 3.60 5.24
C TYR A 39 3.47 5.12 5.45
N ASP A 40 2.69 5.58 6.40
CA ASP A 40 2.72 6.96 6.85
C ASP A 40 3.66 7.09 8.05
N GLY A 41 4.87 7.58 7.76
CA GLY A 41 5.84 7.92 8.79
C GLY A 41 5.43 9.24 9.44
N GLU A 42 5.14 9.22 10.74
CA GLU A 42 4.74 10.38 11.57
C GLU A 42 5.64 11.62 11.44
N GLY A 43 6.84 11.47 10.86
CA GLY A 43 7.78 12.57 10.57
C GLY A 43 7.43 13.47 9.38
N LYS A 44 6.48 13.13 8.51
CA LYS A 44 6.17 13.97 7.33
C LYS A 44 5.30 15.20 7.63
N TYR A 45 4.62 15.24 8.78
CA TYR A 45 3.66 16.30 9.13
C TYR A 45 4.19 17.35 10.11
N ARG A 46 5.45 17.25 10.55
CA ARG A 46 6.08 18.29 11.38
C ARG A 46 6.59 19.45 10.53
N GLY A 47 5.67 20.23 9.93
CA GLY A 47 5.91 21.61 9.46
C GLY A 47 7.16 21.87 8.61
N GLN A 48 7.75 20.86 7.98
CA GLN A 48 9.12 20.94 7.49
C GLN A 48 9.28 21.69 6.16
N TYR A 49 8.20 22.27 5.63
CA TYR A 49 8.19 22.97 4.35
C TYR A 49 7.29 24.22 4.31
N GLY A 50 6.87 24.77 5.46
CA GLY A 50 6.00 25.97 5.50
C GLY A 50 4.55 25.76 5.08
N ILE A 51 4.11 24.50 4.98
CA ILE A 51 2.73 24.10 4.65
C ILE A 51 1.89 24.07 5.93
N THR A 52 0.67 24.61 5.88
CA THR A 52 -0.23 24.61 7.05
C THR A 52 -0.81 23.21 7.31
N PRO A 53 -1.20 22.90 8.56
CA PRO A 53 -1.91 21.66 8.86
C PRO A 53 -3.15 21.43 7.98
N GLU A 54 -3.88 22.51 7.66
CA GLU A 54 -5.07 22.48 6.80
C GLU A 54 -4.72 22.08 5.36
N GLU A 55 -3.65 22.65 4.79
CA GLU A 55 -3.18 22.31 3.44
C GLU A 55 -2.72 20.85 3.36
N ALA A 56 -2.03 20.37 4.39
CA ALA A 56 -1.64 18.96 4.49
C ALA A 56 -2.86 18.04 4.53
N ALA A 57 -3.88 18.37 5.34
CA ALA A 57 -5.11 17.60 5.44
C ALA A 57 -5.91 17.60 4.13
N ILE A 58 -5.97 18.73 3.42
CA ILE A 58 -6.63 18.82 2.11
C ILE A 58 -5.90 17.94 1.09
N SER A 59 -4.57 18.04 1.00
CA SER A 59 -3.76 17.22 0.10
C SER A 59 -3.99 15.73 0.35
N GLU A 60 -3.99 15.34 1.62
CA GLU A 60 -4.23 13.96 2.05
C GLU A 60 -5.62 13.46 1.66
N MET A 61 -6.65 14.29 1.86
CA MET A 61 -8.02 13.99 1.42
C MET A 61 -8.10 13.83 -0.10
N GLN A 62 -7.46 14.73 -0.86
CA GLN A 62 -7.48 14.66 -2.32
C GLN A 62 -6.81 13.40 -2.83
N ARG A 63 -5.68 12.99 -2.24
CA ARG A 63 -5.01 11.72 -2.57
C ARG A 63 -5.94 10.53 -2.32
N THR A 64 -6.56 10.45 -1.14
CA THR A 64 -7.53 9.38 -0.85
C THR A 64 -8.68 9.35 -1.86
N LYS A 65 -9.20 10.52 -2.26
CA LYS A 65 -10.25 10.63 -3.28
C LYS A 65 -9.78 10.15 -4.66
N GLN A 66 -8.59 10.52 -5.09
CA GLN A 66 -8.08 10.13 -6.41
C GLN A 66 -7.89 8.61 -6.52
N PHE A 67 -7.30 7.97 -5.51
CA PHE A 67 -7.21 6.50 -5.45
C PHE A 67 -8.60 5.84 -5.42
N GLY A 68 -9.51 6.37 -4.60
CA GLY A 68 -10.89 5.88 -4.53
C GLY A 68 -11.65 5.99 -5.85
N ASN A 69 -11.50 7.10 -6.57
CA ASN A 69 -12.09 7.32 -7.89
C ASN A 69 -11.53 6.36 -8.95
N ALA A 70 -10.26 5.95 -8.82
CA ALA A 70 -9.69 4.89 -9.65
C ALA A 70 -10.19 3.49 -9.25
N GLY A 71 -10.95 3.35 -8.16
CA GLY A 71 -11.43 2.07 -7.66
C GLY A 71 -10.40 1.33 -6.78
N ILE A 72 -9.36 2.02 -6.31
CA ILE A 72 -8.36 1.47 -5.41
C ILE A 72 -8.73 1.76 -3.96
N TRP A 73 -8.69 0.70 -3.15
CA TRP A 73 -8.75 0.83 -1.70
C TRP A 73 -7.35 1.07 -1.13
N LEU A 74 -7.06 2.31 -0.71
CA LEU A 74 -5.77 2.68 -0.15
C LEU A 74 -5.77 2.47 1.38
N ILE A 75 -4.91 1.58 1.87
CA ILE A 75 -4.70 1.33 3.30
C ILE A 75 -3.46 2.09 3.77
N ARG A 76 -3.61 2.94 4.78
CA ARG A 76 -2.48 3.60 5.44
C ARG A 76 -2.08 2.90 6.72
N ILE A 77 -0.78 2.66 6.84
CA ILE A 77 -0.15 2.07 8.01
C ILE A 77 0.57 3.19 8.75
N THR A 78 0.19 3.43 10.00
CA THR A 78 0.87 4.39 10.88
C THR A 78 1.82 3.65 11.81
N ALA A 79 2.67 4.36 12.55
CA ALA A 79 3.48 3.77 13.60
C ALA A 79 2.62 3.02 14.64
N GLN A 80 1.48 3.60 15.01
CA GLN A 80 0.53 2.98 15.93
C GLN A 80 -0.05 1.66 15.39
N THR A 81 -0.59 1.66 14.17
CA THR A 81 -1.22 0.45 13.63
C THR A 81 -0.19 -0.63 13.32
N LEU A 82 1.03 -0.23 12.92
CA LEU A 82 2.17 -1.13 12.78
C LEU A 82 2.49 -1.83 14.10
N ASN A 83 2.55 -1.08 15.20
CA ASN A 83 2.89 -1.56 16.54
C ASN A 83 1.85 -2.53 17.12
N ASP A 84 0.56 -2.21 17.02
CA ASP A 84 -0.52 -3.07 17.55
C ASP A 84 -0.93 -4.22 16.59
N GLY A 85 -0.34 -4.25 15.40
CA GLY A 85 -0.60 -5.25 14.37
C GLY A 85 -2.03 -5.22 13.82
N SER A 86 -2.79 -4.14 14.04
CA SER A 86 -4.14 -3.98 13.46
C SER A 86 -4.09 -3.87 11.94
N TRP A 87 -3.02 -3.28 11.39
CA TRP A 87 -2.83 -3.10 9.95
C TRP A 87 -2.91 -4.41 9.16
N ILE A 88 -2.28 -5.48 9.66
CA ILE A 88 -2.21 -6.74 8.92
C ILE A 88 -3.57 -7.44 8.93
N ARG A 89 -4.35 -7.28 10.00
CA ARG A 89 -5.73 -7.79 10.09
C ARG A 89 -6.63 -7.07 9.11
N HIS A 90 -6.53 -5.74 9.06
CA HIS A 90 -7.25 -4.92 8.08
C HIS A 90 -6.88 -5.32 6.65
N LEU A 91 -5.59 -5.35 6.31
CA LEU A 91 -5.13 -5.74 4.97
C LEU A 91 -5.66 -7.14 4.56
N SER A 92 -5.57 -8.11 5.47
CA SER A 92 -6.05 -9.48 5.21
C SER A 92 -7.56 -9.51 4.91
N GLN A 93 -8.34 -8.74 5.67
CA GLN A 93 -9.77 -8.62 5.47
C GLN A 93 -10.13 -7.92 4.16
N THR A 94 -9.45 -6.82 3.82
CA THR A 94 -9.68 -6.08 2.57
C THR A 94 -9.34 -6.94 1.35
N LEU A 95 -8.21 -7.65 1.37
CA LEU A 95 -7.84 -8.57 0.29
C LEU A 95 -8.89 -9.68 0.11
N LYS A 96 -9.44 -10.21 1.22
CA LYS A 96 -10.52 -11.19 1.13
C LYS A 96 -11.79 -10.60 0.50
N GLN A 97 -12.18 -9.38 0.90
CA GLN A 97 -13.39 -8.71 0.40
C GLN A 97 -13.28 -8.26 -1.06
N ASN A 98 -12.08 -7.87 -1.50
CA ASN A 98 -11.84 -7.39 -2.85
C ASN A 98 -11.33 -8.48 -3.82
N ARG A 99 -11.34 -9.74 -3.41
CA ARG A 99 -10.92 -10.84 -4.29
C ARG A 99 -11.65 -10.79 -5.63
N GLY A 100 -10.90 -10.74 -6.73
CA GLY A 100 -11.44 -10.70 -8.09
C GLY A 100 -11.80 -9.29 -8.59
N LYS A 101 -11.65 -8.25 -7.76
CA LYS A 101 -11.67 -6.85 -8.22
C LYS A 101 -10.30 -6.53 -8.81
N VAL A 102 -10.08 -6.97 -10.04
CA VAL A 102 -8.82 -6.78 -10.75
C VAL A 102 -8.73 -5.34 -11.23
N PHE A 103 -7.62 -4.67 -10.91
CA PHE A 103 -7.30 -3.35 -11.41
C PHE A 103 -6.80 -3.44 -12.86
N PRO A 104 -7.24 -2.56 -13.79
CA PRO A 104 -6.92 -2.68 -15.21
C PRO A 104 -5.41 -2.63 -15.47
N ALA A 105 -4.89 -3.61 -16.24
CA ALA A 105 -3.46 -3.83 -16.41
C ALA A 105 -2.74 -2.68 -17.12
N GLU A 106 -3.45 -1.89 -17.90
CA GLU A 106 -2.97 -0.69 -18.59
C GLU A 106 -2.79 0.50 -17.64
N GLN A 107 -3.46 0.51 -16.48
CA GLN A 107 -3.48 1.64 -15.54
C GLN A 107 -2.40 1.56 -14.46
N TRP A 108 -1.48 0.61 -14.53
CA TRP A 108 -0.38 0.57 -13.55
C TRP A 108 0.89 -0.10 -14.07
N ARG A 109 2.02 0.25 -13.46
CA ARG A 109 3.33 -0.36 -13.72
C ARG A 109 4.09 -0.47 -12.41
N SER A 110 4.94 -1.48 -12.22
CA SER A 110 5.67 -1.68 -10.95
C SER A 110 7.16 -1.82 -11.11
N ALA A 111 7.91 -1.43 -10.08
CA ALA A 111 9.35 -1.66 -9.98
C ALA A 111 9.74 -3.14 -9.77
N GLY A 112 8.79 -3.98 -9.33
CA GLY A 112 9.01 -5.41 -9.13
C GLY A 112 8.10 -6.00 -8.06
N LEU A 113 8.27 -7.29 -7.78
CA LEU A 113 7.55 -7.99 -6.71
C LEU A 113 8.28 -7.83 -5.37
N ALA A 114 7.51 -7.78 -4.27
CA ALA A 114 8.08 -7.62 -2.93
C ALA A 114 8.86 -8.86 -2.43
N TRP A 115 8.51 -10.05 -2.92
CA TRP A 115 9.24 -11.30 -2.69
C TRP A 115 8.96 -12.30 -3.81
N ILE A 116 9.78 -13.34 -3.93
CA ILE A 116 9.59 -14.35 -4.97
C ILE A 116 8.44 -15.29 -4.56
N PRO A 117 7.42 -15.53 -5.41
CA PRO A 117 6.39 -16.53 -5.16
C PRO A 117 7.01 -17.92 -4.94
N ASN A 118 6.52 -18.68 -3.95
CA ASN A 118 6.96 -20.04 -3.61
C ASN A 118 8.42 -20.20 -3.11
N GLN A 119 9.07 -19.13 -2.62
CA GLN A 119 10.32 -19.31 -1.88
C GLN A 119 10.08 -20.00 -0.53
N PRO A 120 10.82 -21.06 -0.17
CA PRO A 120 10.69 -21.72 1.12
C PRO A 120 11.03 -20.76 2.27
N ARG A 121 10.33 -20.91 3.39
CA ARG A 121 10.60 -20.15 4.62
C ARG A 121 12.06 -20.35 5.03
N ARG A 122 12.88 -19.31 4.98
CA ARG A 122 14.17 -19.35 5.68
C ARG A 122 13.86 -19.50 7.17
N PRO A 123 14.38 -20.53 7.86
CA PRO A 123 14.23 -20.61 9.30
C PRO A 123 14.80 -19.33 9.90
N ARG A 124 14.06 -18.75 10.87
CA ARG A 124 14.60 -17.64 11.67
C ARG A 124 15.96 -18.08 12.19
N GLY A 125 17.00 -17.31 11.88
CA GLY A 125 18.34 -17.57 12.35
C GLY A 125 18.30 -17.79 13.85
N SER A 126 18.61 -19.01 14.27
CA SER A 126 19.04 -19.29 15.63
C SER A 126 20.21 -18.34 15.88
N THR A 127 20.00 -17.36 16.75
CA THR A 127 21.09 -16.74 17.49
C THR A 127 21.77 -17.88 18.25
N ARG A 128 22.82 -18.44 17.63
CA ARG A 128 23.77 -19.29 18.31
C ARG A 128 24.75 -18.38 19.03
N LYS A 129 24.63 -18.44 20.36
CA LYS A 129 25.61 -18.18 21.43
C LYS A 129 26.39 -16.88 21.40
#